data_AF-A0A2E8Z0B0-F1
#
_entry.id   AF-A0A2E8Z0B0-F1
#
_cell.length_a   1.000
_cell.length_b   1.000
_cell.length_c   1.000
_cell.angle_alpha   90.00
_cell.angle_beta   90.00
_cell.angle_gamma   90.00
#
_symmetry.space_group_name_H-M   'P 1'
#
loop_
_entity.id
_entity.type
_entity.pdbx_description
1 polymer ?
#
loop_
_entity_poly.entity_id
_entity_poly.type
_entity_poly.pdbx_seq_one_letter_code
_entity_poly.pdbx_strand_id
1 'polypeptide(L)'
;MPGCYHCDLHRSGAELPPREDVVRTQHWHVAHAFNSTLPGWLVVLPARHVTSLVEVGEAAAAELGTLLHRLAVALEQVTGCVKTYQMQFSEAEGFSHLHVHVVPRIRDQPAELRGPRVFGHLVADEAQWVSEDERDRVALAVRAAYAG
;
A
#
# COMPACT_ATOMS: atom_id res chain seq x y z
N MET A 1 -8.01 2.55 18.37
CA MET A 1 -7.08 3.65 18.68
C MET A 1 -7.60 4.90 18.01
N PRO A 2 -8.12 5.87 18.77
CA PRO A 2 -8.59 7.14 18.23
C PRO A 2 -7.45 7.87 17.48
N GLY A 3 -7.72 8.38 16.28
CA GLY A 3 -6.74 9.16 15.52
C GLY A 3 -5.81 8.33 14.63
N CYS A 4 -6.10 7.03 14.44
CA CYS A 4 -5.40 6.21 13.45
C CYS A 4 -6.31 6.00 12.25
N TYR A 5 -5.96 6.60 11.11
CA TYR A 5 -6.79 6.61 9.89
C TYR A 5 -7.30 5.21 9.52
N HIS A 6 -6.39 4.24 9.35
CA HIS A 6 -6.74 2.88 8.94
C HIS A 6 -7.62 2.17 9.99
N CYS A 7 -7.34 2.34 11.28
CA CYS A 7 -8.12 1.71 12.34
C CYS A 7 -9.50 2.35 12.53
N ASP A 8 -9.65 3.63 12.23
CA ASP A 8 -10.93 4.33 12.30
C ASP A 8 -11.79 3.96 11.07
N LEU A 9 -11.19 3.92 9.89
CA LEU A 9 -11.82 3.46 8.65
C LEU A 9 -12.41 2.04 8.81
N HIS A 10 -11.62 1.10 9.33
CA HIS A 10 -12.06 -0.30 9.51
C HIS A 10 -13.03 -0.51 10.68
N ARG A 11 -13.08 0.41 11.65
CA ARG A 11 -14.04 0.34 12.76
C ARG A 11 -15.43 0.84 12.36
N SER A 12 -15.53 1.64 11.30
CA SER A 12 -16.81 2.18 10.82
C SER A 12 -17.80 1.09 10.40
N GLY A 13 -17.31 -0.09 10.00
CA GLY A 13 -18.13 -1.17 9.46
C GLY A 13 -18.74 -0.87 8.09
N ALA A 14 -18.39 0.27 7.47
CA ALA A 14 -18.80 0.60 6.12
C ALA A 14 -18.10 -0.30 5.10
N GLU A 15 -18.77 -0.54 3.98
CA GLU A 15 -18.13 -1.13 2.81
C GLU A 15 -17.05 -0.18 2.29
N LEU A 16 -15.83 -0.69 2.14
CA LEU A 16 -14.70 0.10 1.71
C LEU A 16 -14.62 0.15 0.18
N PRO A 17 -14.28 1.30 -0.42
CA PRO A 17 -14.03 1.35 -1.85
C PRO A 17 -12.81 0.48 -2.21
N PRO A 18 -12.69 0.02 -3.47
CA PRO A 18 -11.59 -0.86 -3.88
C PRO A 18 -10.19 -0.35 -3.51
N ARG A 19 -9.94 0.97 -3.64
CA ARG A 19 -8.66 1.59 -3.25
C ARG A 19 -8.30 1.44 -1.77
N GLU A 20 -9.26 1.23 -0.88
CA GLU A 20 -9.03 1.03 0.56
C GLU A 20 -9.01 -0.45 0.98
N ASP A 21 -9.33 -1.38 0.07
CA ASP A 21 -9.41 -2.83 0.33
C ASP A 21 -8.89 -3.64 -0.86
N VAL A 22 -7.68 -3.35 -1.34
CA VAL A 22 -7.09 -3.99 -2.53
C VAL A 22 -7.04 -5.51 -2.37
N VAL A 23 -6.43 -5.97 -1.27
CA VAL A 23 -6.33 -7.37 -0.87
C VAL A 23 -6.46 -7.43 0.65
N ARG A 24 -7.17 -8.44 1.15
CA ARG A 24 -7.27 -8.75 2.57
C ARG A 24 -6.85 -10.18 2.83
N THR A 25 -6.06 -10.36 3.88
CA THR A 25 -5.63 -11.69 4.34
C THR A 25 -5.99 -11.87 5.81
N GLN A 26 -5.51 -12.93 6.46
CA GLN A 26 -5.81 -13.17 7.88
C GLN A 26 -5.21 -12.08 8.77
N HIS A 27 -3.98 -11.65 8.49
CA HIS A 27 -3.29 -10.68 9.35
C HIS A 27 -3.03 -9.32 8.69
N TRP A 28 -3.28 -9.15 7.39
CA TRP A 28 -2.89 -7.96 6.65
C TRP A 28 -4.01 -7.40 5.76
N HIS A 29 -4.04 -6.08 5.67
CA HIS A 29 -4.85 -5.31 4.73
C HIS A 29 -3.93 -4.58 3.76
N VAL A 30 -4.38 -4.44 2.52
CA VAL A 30 -3.64 -3.73 1.47
C VAL A 30 -4.54 -2.61 0.94
N ALA A 31 -4.02 -1.39 0.94
CA ALA A 31 -4.70 -0.21 0.41
C ALA A 31 -3.78 0.52 -0.59
N HIS A 32 -4.36 1.36 -1.43
CA HIS A 32 -3.66 2.26 -2.32
C HIS A 32 -3.35 3.57 -1.58
N ALA A 33 -2.10 4.04 -1.62
CA ALA A 33 -1.74 5.34 -1.06
C ALA A 33 -2.59 6.44 -1.69
N PHE A 34 -3.16 7.33 -0.87
CA PHE A 34 -4.10 8.36 -1.35
C PHE A 34 -3.40 9.61 -1.86
N ASN A 35 -2.25 9.98 -1.27
CA ASN A 35 -1.52 11.21 -1.58
C ASN A 35 -0.38 11.04 -2.58
N SER A 36 -0.49 10.06 -3.47
CA SER A 36 0.55 9.73 -4.45
C SER A 36 0.18 10.23 -5.84
N THR A 37 1.19 10.66 -6.60
CA THR A 37 1.13 10.91 -8.05
C THR A 37 1.39 9.63 -8.87
N LEU A 38 1.68 8.50 -8.22
CA LEU A 38 2.09 7.24 -8.85
C LEU A 38 1.00 6.17 -8.70
N PRO A 39 0.34 5.74 -9.80
CA PRO A 39 -0.59 4.62 -9.78
C PRO A 39 0.09 3.32 -9.35
N GLY A 40 -0.58 2.55 -8.50
CA GLY A 40 -0.09 1.29 -7.96
C GLY A 40 0.80 1.43 -6.73
N TRP A 41 0.98 2.63 -6.16
CA TRP A 41 1.61 2.75 -4.85
C TRP A 41 0.70 2.15 -3.78
N LEU A 42 1.07 0.98 -3.25
CA LEU A 42 0.31 0.29 -2.21
C LEU A 42 0.94 0.49 -0.82
N VAL A 43 0.12 0.31 0.20
CA VAL A 43 0.53 0.19 1.61
C VAL A 43 -0.06 -1.10 2.17
N VAL A 44 0.76 -1.88 2.87
CA VAL A 44 0.39 -3.12 3.55
C VAL A 44 0.40 -2.87 5.05
N LEU A 45 -0.75 -3.03 5.70
CA LEU A 45 -0.95 -2.73 7.12
C LEU A 45 -1.44 -3.97 7.85
N PRO A 46 -1.01 -4.22 9.11
CA PRO A 46 -1.58 -5.30 9.88
C PRO A 46 -3.04 -5.00 10.24
N ALA A 47 -3.86 -6.04 10.31
CA ALA A 47 -5.26 -5.92 10.70
C ALA A 47 -5.39 -5.44 12.16
N ARG A 48 -4.44 -5.81 13.01
CA ARG A 48 -4.32 -5.28 14.38
C ARG A 48 -3.49 -4.00 14.38
N HIS A 49 -3.85 -3.07 15.25
CA HIS A 49 -3.02 -1.90 15.50
C HIS A 49 -1.71 -2.29 16.21
N VAL A 50 -0.59 -2.16 15.50
CA VAL A 50 0.78 -2.25 16.04
C VAL A 50 1.60 -1.12 15.41
N THR A 51 2.68 -0.69 16.07
CA THR A 51 3.52 0.42 15.59
C THR A 51 4.92 -0.06 15.17
N SER A 52 5.32 -1.26 15.58
CA SER A 52 6.61 -1.85 15.25
C SER A 52 6.51 -3.31 14.80
N LEU A 53 7.48 -3.73 13.98
CA LEU A 53 7.54 -5.10 13.46
C LEU A 53 7.72 -6.14 14.58
N VAL A 54 8.32 -5.76 15.71
CA VAL A 54 8.52 -6.65 16.86
C VAL A 54 7.20 -7.06 17.55
N GLU A 55 6.13 -6.30 17.33
CA GLU A 55 4.79 -6.59 17.86
C GLU A 55 3.96 -7.50 16.91
N VAL A 56 4.48 -7.73 15.69
CA VAL A 56 3.87 -8.63 14.71
C VAL A 56 4.18 -10.06 15.14
N GLY A 57 3.13 -10.85 15.36
CA GLY A 57 3.28 -12.27 15.72
C GLY A 57 3.88 -13.08 14.58
N GLU A 58 4.52 -14.21 14.91
CA GLU A 58 5.26 -15.04 13.95
C GLU A 58 4.44 -15.45 12.72
N ALA A 59 3.16 -15.83 12.91
CA ALA A 59 2.27 -16.20 11.80
C ALA A 59 2.02 -15.02 10.84
N ALA A 60 1.80 -13.82 11.38
CA ALA A 60 1.62 -12.61 10.58
C ALA A 60 2.92 -12.21 9.88
N ALA A 61 4.07 -12.33 10.54
CA ALA A 61 5.38 -12.06 9.96
C ALA A 61 5.70 -13.02 8.79
N ALA A 62 5.39 -14.31 8.94
CA ALA A 62 5.55 -15.30 7.87
C ALA A 62 4.63 -15.01 6.67
N GLU A 63 3.38 -14.64 6.95
CA GLU A 63 2.41 -14.28 5.90
C GLU A 63 2.85 -13.05 5.09
N LEU A 64 3.49 -12.06 5.74
CA LEU A 64 3.94 -10.83 5.09
C LEU A 64 4.87 -11.11 3.90
N GLY A 65 5.82 -12.05 4.02
CA GLY A 65 6.73 -12.38 2.93
C GLY A 65 6.01 -12.90 1.69
N THR A 66 5.04 -13.79 1.88
CA THR A 66 4.21 -14.34 0.79
C THR A 66 3.34 -13.25 0.17
N LEU A 67 2.74 -12.39 1.01
CA LEU A 67 1.92 -11.28 0.57
C LEU A 67 2.73 -10.30 -0.29
N LEU A 68 3.91 -9.87 0.17
CA LEU A 68 4.78 -8.95 -0.56
C LEU A 68 5.21 -9.52 -1.92
N HIS A 69 5.53 -10.82 -1.98
CA HIS A 69 5.88 -11.47 -3.24
C HIS A 69 4.72 -11.46 -4.24
N ARG A 70 3.51 -11.88 -3.80
CA ARG A 70 2.33 -11.91 -4.67
C ARG A 70 1.91 -10.53 -5.13
N LEU A 71 2.00 -9.52 -4.25
CA LEU A 71 1.75 -8.12 -4.63
C LEU A 71 2.77 -7.64 -5.66
N ALA A 72 4.05 -8.02 -5.54
CA ALA A 72 5.07 -7.65 -6.52
C ALA A 72 4.76 -8.25 -7.91
N VAL A 73 4.36 -9.52 -7.96
CA VAL A 73 3.92 -10.17 -9.21
C VAL A 73 2.70 -9.46 -9.79
N ALA A 74 1.67 -9.20 -8.98
CA ALA A 74 0.46 -8.52 -9.43
C ALA A 74 0.75 -7.09 -9.94
N LEU A 75 1.60 -6.33 -9.25
CA LEU A 75 2.01 -5.00 -9.67
C LEU A 75 2.81 -5.02 -10.96
N GLU A 76 3.71 -5.99 -11.15
CA GLU A 76 4.42 -6.16 -12.42
C GLU A 76 3.45 -6.41 -13.58
N GLN A 77 2.46 -7.31 -13.40
CA GLN A 77 1.45 -7.59 -14.42
C GLN A 77 0.57 -6.36 -14.74
N VAL A 78 0.14 -5.62 -13.71
CA VAL A 78 -0.80 -4.50 -13.88
C VAL A 78 -0.13 -3.23 -14.39
N THR A 79 1.10 -2.97 -13.96
CA THR A 79 1.79 -1.69 -14.23
C THR A 79 2.94 -1.80 -15.21
N GLY A 80 3.41 -3.02 -15.51
CA GLY A 80 4.64 -3.24 -16.27
C GLY A 80 5.90 -2.77 -15.54
N CYS A 81 5.84 -2.58 -14.22
CA CYS A 81 7.01 -2.16 -13.45
C CYS A 81 8.13 -3.20 -13.54
N VAL A 82 9.38 -2.74 -13.47
CA VAL A 82 10.54 -3.63 -13.58
C VAL A 82 11.07 -4.13 -12.23
N LYS A 83 10.49 -3.62 -11.13
CA LYS A 83 10.68 -4.05 -9.74
C LYS A 83 9.73 -3.30 -8.83
N THR A 84 9.57 -3.81 -7.62
CA THR A 84 8.91 -3.13 -6.51
C THR A 84 9.91 -2.69 -5.45
N TYR A 85 9.69 -1.54 -4.82
CA TYR A 85 10.38 -1.14 -3.60
C TYR A 85 9.55 -1.48 -2.37
N GLN A 86 10.21 -1.89 -1.28
CA GLN A 86 9.60 -2.12 0.03
C GLN A 86 10.28 -1.25 1.09
N MET A 87 9.50 -0.43 1.80
CA MET A 87 9.99 0.46 2.85
C MET A 87 8.99 0.56 3.98
N GLN A 88 9.47 0.64 5.23
CA GLN A 88 8.65 0.86 6.42
C GLN A 88 9.31 1.96 7.24
N PHE A 89 8.52 2.99 7.55
CA PHE A 89 8.92 4.10 8.43
C PHE A 89 7.86 4.28 9.50
N SER A 90 6.60 4.49 9.07
CA SER A 90 5.42 4.54 9.95
C SER A 90 5.52 5.60 11.05
N GLU A 91 5.99 6.79 10.69
CA GLU A 91 6.21 7.91 11.63
C GLU A 91 5.29 9.12 11.38
N ALA A 92 4.56 9.14 10.26
CA ALA A 92 3.67 10.26 9.94
C ALA A 92 2.50 10.36 10.93
N GLU A 93 2.16 11.59 11.33
CA GLU A 93 1.03 11.87 12.23
C GLU A 93 -0.28 11.28 11.67
N GLY A 94 -1.04 10.58 12.49
CA GLY A 94 -2.26 9.86 12.07
C GLY A 94 -2.01 8.52 11.36
N PHE A 95 -0.76 8.23 10.99
CA PHE A 95 -0.32 7.03 10.25
C PHE A 95 0.84 6.29 10.95
N SER A 96 1.00 6.46 12.27
CA SER A 96 2.03 5.78 13.06
C SER A 96 1.80 4.27 13.22
N HIS A 97 0.64 3.78 12.80
CA HIS A 97 0.40 2.35 12.61
C HIS A 97 1.41 1.82 11.59
N LEU A 98 2.08 0.71 11.93
CA LEU A 98 2.94 -0.03 11.02
C LEU A 98 2.28 -0.17 9.63
N HIS A 99 3.01 0.26 8.62
CA HIS A 99 2.63 0.06 7.23
C HIS A 99 3.88 -0.07 6.37
N VAL A 100 3.87 -1.05 5.49
CA VAL A 100 4.94 -1.29 4.52
C VAL A 100 4.50 -0.71 3.19
N HIS A 101 5.24 0.26 2.65
CA HIS A 101 5.03 0.73 1.29
C HIS A 101 5.48 -0.35 0.30
N VAL A 102 4.67 -0.59 -0.73
CA VAL A 102 5.00 -1.45 -1.86
C VAL A 102 4.83 -0.62 -3.13
N VAL A 103 5.95 -0.22 -3.73
CA VAL A 103 5.94 0.85 -4.76
C VAL A 103 6.43 0.30 -6.10
N PRO A 104 5.62 0.37 -7.18
CA PRO A 104 6.04 -0.08 -8.50
C PRO A 104 7.06 0.89 -9.10
N ARG A 105 8.23 0.38 -9.50
CA ARG A 105 9.24 1.15 -10.23
C ARG A 105 9.14 0.90 -11.73
N ILE A 106 8.58 1.85 -12.47
CA ILE A 106 8.48 1.78 -13.93
C ILE A 106 9.86 1.88 -14.62
N ARG A 107 9.97 1.34 -15.84
CA ARG A 107 11.23 1.25 -16.60
C ARG A 107 11.93 2.61 -16.73
N ASP A 108 11.17 3.63 -17.10
CA ASP A 108 11.68 4.97 -17.42
C ASP A 108 11.49 5.97 -16.27
N GLN A 109 11.38 5.48 -15.03
CA GLN A 109 11.24 6.36 -13.86
C GLN A 109 12.40 7.37 -13.81
N PRO A 110 12.15 8.69 -13.65
CA PRO A 110 13.20 9.71 -13.56
C PRO A 110 14.20 9.40 -12.45
N ALA A 111 15.48 9.75 -12.65
CA ALA A 111 16.55 9.37 -11.73
C ALA A 111 16.37 10.01 -10.35
N GLU A 112 15.83 11.22 -10.31
CA GLU A 112 15.45 11.99 -9.14
C GLU A 112 14.32 11.34 -8.33
N LEU A 113 13.55 10.41 -8.91
CA LEU A 113 12.46 9.68 -8.25
C LEU A 113 12.78 8.19 -8.02
N ARG A 114 14.06 7.78 -8.11
CA ARG A 114 14.50 6.39 -7.86
C ARG A 114 15.02 6.18 -6.43
N GLY A 115 14.92 4.94 -5.97
CA GLY A 115 15.39 4.54 -4.65
C GLY A 115 14.65 5.29 -3.54
N PRO A 116 15.34 5.75 -2.48
CA PRO A 116 14.69 6.51 -1.40
C PRO A 116 13.96 7.78 -1.86
N ARG A 117 14.34 8.35 -3.00
CA ARG A 117 13.68 9.56 -3.53
C ARG A 117 12.33 9.29 -4.20
N VAL A 118 11.89 8.03 -4.27
CA VAL A 118 10.55 7.67 -4.78
C VAL A 118 9.44 8.37 -4.01
N PHE A 119 9.67 8.73 -2.74
CA PHE A 119 8.76 9.54 -1.93
C PHE A 119 8.48 10.94 -2.49
N GLY A 120 9.24 11.42 -3.48
CA GLY A 120 8.87 12.61 -4.25
C GLY A 120 7.54 12.48 -5.00
N HIS A 121 6.99 11.26 -5.16
CA HIS A 121 5.64 11.07 -5.66
C HIS A 121 4.55 11.31 -4.61
N LEU A 122 4.87 11.34 -3.31
CA LEU A 122 3.92 11.71 -2.26
C LEU A 122 3.91 13.23 -2.14
N VAL A 123 2.79 13.85 -2.47
CA VAL A 123 2.68 15.31 -2.58
C VAL A 123 1.51 15.85 -1.75
N ALA A 124 1.63 17.07 -1.27
CA ALA A 124 0.59 17.73 -0.50
C ALA A 124 -0.57 18.26 -1.36
N ASP A 125 -0.31 18.56 -2.64
CA ASP A 125 -1.30 19.10 -3.57
C ASP A 125 -2.26 17.99 -4.05
N GLU A 126 -3.48 17.99 -3.53
CA GLU A 126 -4.52 17.02 -3.86
C GLU A 126 -4.86 16.99 -5.35
N ALA A 127 -4.70 18.11 -6.08
CA ALA A 127 -4.97 18.17 -7.51
C ALA A 127 -4.00 17.30 -8.34
N GLN A 128 -2.87 16.89 -7.75
CA GLN A 128 -1.87 16.04 -8.37
C GLN A 128 -2.02 14.57 -8.01
N TRP A 129 -2.90 14.24 -7.06
CA TRP A 129 -3.07 12.86 -6.63
C TRP A 129 -3.68 12.02 -7.75
N VAL A 130 -3.33 10.74 -7.77
CA VAL A 130 -4.04 9.76 -8.59
C VAL A 130 -5.52 9.79 -8.19
N SER A 131 -6.40 10.01 -9.16
CA SER A 131 -7.84 10.14 -8.93
C SER A 131 -8.41 8.89 -8.25
N GLU A 132 -9.51 9.04 -7.53
CA GLU A 132 -10.16 7.91 -6.85
C GLU A 132 -10.54 6.80 -7.83
N ASP A 133 -11.12 7.15 -8.98
CA ASP A 133 -11.48 6.21 -10.04
C ASP A 133 -10.26 5.41 -10.55
N GLU A 134 -9.12 6.09 -10.72
CA GLU A 134 -7.90 5.43 -11.18
C GLU A 134 -7.30 4.53 -10.09
N ARG A 135 -7.32 4.97 -8.83
CA ARG A 135 -6.92 4.12 -7.70
C ARG A 135 -7.82 2.89 -7.57
N ASP A 136 -9.13 3.04 -7.75
CA ASP A 136 -10.09 1.94 -7.71
C ASP A 136 -9.87 0.97 -8.88
N ARG A 137 -9.65 1.49 -10.10
CA ARG A 137 -9.33 0.67 -11.28
C ARG A 137 -8.06 -0.15 -11.06
N VAL A 138 -6.99 0.47 -10.56
CA VAL A 138 -5.73 -0.21 -10.25
C VAL A 138 -5.91 -1.23 -9.14
N ALA A 139 -6.65 -0.89 -8.07
CA ALA A 139 -6.93 -1.80 -6.97
C ALA A 139 -7.63 -3.08 -7.44
N LEU A 140 -8.68 -2.95 -8.27
CA LEU A 140 -9.39 -4.09 -8.84
C LEU A 140 -8.50 -4.94 -9.76
N ALA A 141 -7.66 -4.32 -10.58
CA ALA A 141 -6.72 -5.02 -11.45
C ALA A 141 -5.68 -5.80 -10.64
N VAL A 142 -5.11 -5.19 -9.59
CA VAL A 142 -4.16 -5.84 -8.69
C VAL A 142 -4.83 -6.99 -7.95
N ARG A 143 -6.07 -6.81 -7.46
CA ARG A 143 -6.84 -7.87 -6.80
C ARG A 143 -7.05 -9.07 -7.72
N ALA A 144 -7.41 -8.84 -8.97
CA ALA A 144 -7.60 -9.90 -9.97
C ALA A 144 -6.28 -10.65 -10.25
N ALA A 145 -5.19 -9.92 -10.48
CA ALA A 145 -3.86 -10.49 -10.71
C ALA A 145 -3.28 -11.22 -9.48
N TYR A 146 -3.66 -10.78 -8.27
CA TYR A 146 -3.28 -11.45 -7.03
C TYR A 146 -3.97 -12.82 -6.88
N ALA A 147 -5.21 -12.97 -7.39
CA ALA A 147 -6.02 -14.18 -7.23
C ALA A 147 -5.72 -15.29 -8.25
N GLY A 148 -5.14 -14.94 -9.40
CA GLY A 148 -4.68 -15.89 -10.44
C GLY A 148 -3.34 -16.52 -10.12
#